data_AF-A0A2V8T1D1-F1
#
_entry.id   AF-A0A2V8T1D1-F1
#
_cell.length_a   1.000
_cell.length_b   1.000
_cell.length_c   1.000
_cell.angle_alpha   90.00
_cell.angle_beta   90.00
_cell.angle_gamma   90.00
#
_symmetry.space_group_name_H-M   'P 1'
#
loop_
_entity.id
_entity.type
_entity.pdbx_description
1 polymer ?
#
loop_
_entity_poly.entity_id
_entity_poly.type
_entity_poly.pdbx_seq_one_letter_code
_entity_poly.pdbx_strand_id
1 'polypeptide(L)'
;MGETQDRGGSLTARAFLLMFAKGAAYVLGFALPLLLVRRLSREEFGLYKQVFLVVSTSLAVLPLGFSLSAYYFIPREPEERRGAVVFNVLCFNLAIGATAFLVLLFRPSLLASLFGSRELTAYAPLVGLVIMFWITALFLEIAAIARHEAKLATLFIIAAQLSKTLLLVAAAIAFGTVRSLV
;
A
#
# COMPACT_ATOMS: atom_id res chain seq x y z
N MET A 1 42.39 11.28 8.31
CA MET A 1 42.17 10.15 9.24
C MET A 1 41.22 10.65 10.29
N GLY A 2 39.95 10.28 10.19
CA GLY A 2 38.86 10.88 10.94
C GLY A 2 37.59 10.18 10.53
N GLU A 3 37.50 8.90 10.90
CA GLU A 3 36.26 8.15 10.83
C GLU A 3 35.23 8.88 11.69
N THR A 4 34.32 9.61 11.04
CA THR A 4 33.07 10.02 11.66
C THR A 4 32.23 8.76 11.81
N GLN A 5 32.51 8.06 12.90
CA GLN A 5 31.73 6.95 13.40
C GLN A 5 30.30 7.45 13.66
N ASP A 6 29.42 7.13 12.72
CA ASP A 6 28.01 7.48 12.77
C ASP A 6 27.38 6.87 14.03
N ARG A 7 26.93 7.74 14.92
CA ARG A 7 26.23 7.40 16.17
C ARG A 7 24.79 7.03 15.82
N GLY A 8 24.54 5.76 15.51
CA GLY A 8 23.15 5.28 15.39
C GLY A 8 23.05 3.76 15.34
N GLY A 9 22.39 3.17 16.33
CA GLY A 9 22.03 1.75 16.53
C GLY A 9 22.46 0.72 15.47
N SER A 10 23.11 -0.35 15.94
CA SER A 10 23.59 -1.52 15.17
C SER A 10 22.67 -1.87 14.00
N LEU A 11 23.25 -2.05 12.81
CA LEU A 11 22.55 -2.47 11.59
C LEU A 11 21.63 -3.68 11.85
N THR A 12 22.09 -4.62 12.69
CA THR A 12 21.34 -5.80 13.14
C THR A 12 20.05 -5.42 13.87
N ALA A 13 20.08 -4.42 14.75
CA ALA A 13 18.90 -3.96 15.47
C ALA A 13 17.86 -3.31 14.53
N ARG A 14 18.32 -2.52 13.54
CA ARG A 14 17.44 -1.92 12.52
C ARG A 14 16.82 -2.99 11.62
N ALA A 15 17.61 -3.96 11.17
CA ALA A 15 17.15 -5.08 10.36
C ALA A 15 16.13 -5.94 11.11
N PHE A 16 16.39 -6.23 12.39
CA PHE A 16 15.46 -6.97 13.25
C PHE A 16 14.12 -6.24 13.41
N LEU A 17 14.16 -4.93 13.66
CA LEU A 17 12.95 -4.11 13.82
C LEU A 17 12.12 -4.09 12.52
N LEU A 18 12.77 -3.92 11.36
CA LEU A 18 12.09 -4.00 10.06
C LEU A 18 11.51 -5.39 9.78
N MET A 19 12.27 -6.45 10.09
CA MET A 19 11.82 -7.83 9.93
C MET A 19 10.60 -8.12 10.81
N PHE A 20 10.62 -7.67 12.07
CA PHE A 20 9.48 -7.81 12.98
C PHE A 20 8.24 -7.07 12.45
N ALA A 21 8.39 -5.83 12.00
CA ALA A 21 7.29 -5.04 11.44
C ALA A 21 6.68 -5.70 10.19
N LYS A 22 7.53 -6.14 9.24
CA LYS A 22 7.08 -6.87 8.04
C LYS A 22 6.46 -8.21 8.38
N GLY A 23 7.03 -8.95 9.33
CA GLY A 23 6.50 -10.23 9.80
C GLY A 23 5.11 -10.09 10.41
N ALA A 24 4.92 -9.12 11.32
CA ALA A 24 3.62 -8.82 11.90
C ALA A 24 2.59 -8.41 10.83
N ALA A 25 3.00 -7.55 9.88
CA ALA A 25 2.14 -7.15 8.77
C ALA A 25 1.74 -8.33 7.88
N TYR A 26 2.66 -9.27 7.63
CA TYR A 26 2.39 -10.48 6.87
C TYR A 26 1.40 -11.40 7.59
N VAL A 27 1.59 -11.64 8.89
CA VAL A 27 0.67 -12.44 9.71
C VAL A 27 -0.74 -11.84 9.69
N LEU A 28 -0.87 -10.53 9.87
CA LEU A 28 -2.16 -9.85 9.77
C LEU A 28 -2.76 -9.95 8.36
N GLY A 29 -1.93 -9.75 7.32
CA GLY A 29 -2.33 -9.87 5.92
C GLY A 29 -2.85 -11.25 5.55
N PHE A 30 -2.36 -12.29 6.22
CA PHE A 30 -2.79 -13.68 6.06
C PHE A 30 -4.02 -14.04 6.93
N ALA A 31 -4.04 -13.63 8.19
CA ALA A 31 -5.12 -13.94 9.12
C ALA A 31 -6.43 -13.25 8.76
N LEU A 32 -6.39 -12.02 8.26
CA LEU A 32 -7.59 -11.23 7.95
C LEU A 32 -8.52 -11.92 6.93
N PRO A 33 -8.06 -12.36 5.74
CA PRO A 33 -8.89 -13.13 4.82
C PRO A 33 -9.54 -14.37 5.44
N LEU A 34 -8.82 -15.08 6.32
CA LEU A 34 -9.33 -16.28 7.00
C LEU A 34 -10.44 -15.98 8.01
N LEU A 35 -10.41 -14.80 8.63
CA LEU A 35 -11.50 -14.35 9.49
C LEU A 35 -12.70 -13.87 8.66
N LEU A 36 -12.44 -13.17 7.56
CA LEU A 36 -13.48 -12.63 6.68
C LEU A 36 -14.30 -13.73 6.01
N VAL A 37 -13.69 -14.82 5.57
CA VAL A 37 -14.43 -15.93 4.92
C VAL A 37 -15.45 -16.59 5.85
N ARG A 38 -15.30 -16.45 7.18
CA ARG A 38 -16.25 -16.98 8.17
C ARG A 38 -17.39 -16.01 8.49
N ARG A 39 -17.24 -14.73 8.17
CA ARG A 39 -18.20 -13.67 8.51
C ARG A 39 -18.97 -13.16 7.29
N LEU A 40 -18.34 -13.16 6.12
CA LEU A 40 -18.91 -12.72 4.85
C LEU A 40 -19.55 -13.90 4.11
N SER A 41 -20.59 -13.60 3.34
CA SER A 41 -21.12 -14.50 2.32
C SER A 41 -20.12 -14.74 1.19
N ARG A 42 -20.42 -15.73 0.35
CA ARG A 42 -19.58 -16.07 -0.82
C ARG A 42 -19.45 -14.90 -1.80
N GLU A 43 -20.52 -14.16 -2.02
CA GLU A 43 -20.57 -13.02 -2.95
C GLU A 43 -19.73 -11.86 -2.43
N GLU A 44 -19.91 -11.48 -1.16
CA GLU A 44 -19.14 -10.41 -0.51
C GLU A 44 -17.65 -10.73 -0.43
N PHE A 45 -17.30 -11.98 -0.11
CA PHE A 45 -15.90 -12.42 -0.11
C PHE A 45 -15.31 -12.41 -1.53
N GLY A 46 -16.12 -12.72 -2.55
CA GLY A 46 -15.75 -12.59 -3.96
C GLY A 46 -15.42 -11.14 -4.34
N LEU A 47 -16.30 -10.20 -3.97
CA LEU A 47 -16.10 -8.77 -4.22
C LEU A 47 -14.83 -8.25 -3.52
N TYR A 48 -14.61 -8.66 -2.27
CA TYR A 48 -13.37 -8.37 -1.54
C TYR A 48 -12.13 -8.83 -2.32
N LYS A 49 -12.13 -10.07 -2.83
CA LYS A 49 -11.00 -10.62 -3.59
C LYS A 49 -10.78 -9.86 -4.90
N GLN A 50 -11.83 -9.41 -5.57
CA GLN A 50 -11.73 -8.59 -6.78
C GLN A 50 -11.11 -7.22 -6.47
N VAL A 51 -11.59 -6.51 -5.44
CA VAL A 51 -10.99 -5.24 -4.99
C VAL A 51 -9.49 -5.43 -4.72
N PHE A 52 -9.15 -6.44 -3.91
CA PHE A 52 -7.77 -6.66 -3.51
C PHE A 52 -6.88 -7.04 -4.69
N LEU A 53 -7.40 -7.79 -5.67
CA LEU A 53 -6.70 -8.11 -6.91
C LEU A 53 -6.41 -6.88 -7.75
N VAL A 54 -7.39 -5.98 -7.94
CA VAL A 54 -7.17 -4.74 -8.69
C VAL A 54 -6.13 -3.86 -7.99
N VAL A 55 -6.28 -3.68 -6.68
CA VAL A 55 -5.36 -2.86 -5.87
C VAL A 55 -3.94 -3.44 -5.93
N SER A 56 -3.76 -4.74 -5.63
CA SER A 56 -2.43 -5.36 -5.61
C SER A 56 -1.75 -5.34 -6.98
N THR A 57 -2.51 -5.60 -8.04
CA THR A 57 -2.02 -5.53 -9.42
C THR A 57 -1.60 -4.11 -9.78
N SER A 58 -2.41 -3.12 -9.41
CA SER A 58 -2.10 -1.71 -9.67
C SER A 58 -0.84 -1.27 -8.93
N LEU A 59 -0.67 -1.66 -7.67
CA LEU A 59 0.53 -1.38 -6.88
C LEU A 59 1.79 -2.02 -7.48
N ALA A 60 1.68 -3.20 -8.06
CA ALA A 60 2.81 -3.90 -8.66
C ALA A 60 3.20 -3.34 -10.04
N VAL A 61 2.21 -2.95 -10.83
CA VAL A 61 2.40 -2.59 -12.26
C VAL A 61 2.55 -1.09 -12.45
N LEU A 62 1.67 -0.27 -11.88
CA LEU A 62 1.60 1.16 -12.18
C LEU A 62 2.87 1.95 -11.84
N PRO A 63 3.60 1.66 -10.74
CA PRO A 63 4.86 2.36 -10.47
C PRO A 63 5.98 2.04 -11.48
N LEU A 64 5.81 1.02 -12.34
CA LEU A 64 6.75 0.61 -13.39
C LEU A 64 8.19 0.40 -12.89
N GLY A 65 8.35 -0.03 -11.63
CA GLY A 65 9.66 -0.19 -10.99
C GLY A 65 10.38 1.13 -10.64
N PHE A 66 9.81 2.29 -10.97
CA PHE A 66 10.39 3.59 -10.67
C PHE A 66 10.61 3.79 -9.17
N SER A 67 9.67 3.33 -8.34
CA SER A 67 9.80 3.35 -6.88
C SER A 67 10.98 2.53 -6.38
N LEU A 68 11.33 1.41 -7.05
CA LEU A 68 12.47 0.58 -6.66
C LEU A 68 13.82 1.23 -7.01
N SER A 69 13.86 2.08 -8.03
CA SER A 69 15.07 2.82 -8.41
C SER A 69 15.61 3.69 -7.26
N ALA A 70 14.75 4.09 -6.34
CA ALA A 70 15.10 4.86 -5.15
C ALA A 70 16.12 4.14 -4.25
N TYR A 71 16.09 2.80 -4.17
CA TYR A 71 17.10 2.03 -3.44
C TYR A 71 18.50 2.17 -4.06
N TYR A 72 18.57 2.43 -5.36
CA TYR A 72 19.83 2.62 -6.05
C TYR A 72 20.31 4.08 -5.96
N PHE A 73 19.44 5.04 -6.27
CA PHE A 73 19.81 6.45 -6.41
C PHE A 73 19.96 7.18 -5.08
N ILE A 74 19.08 6.95 -4.09
CA ILE A 74 19.10 7.71 -2.83
C ILE A 74 20.42 7.52 -2.06
N PRO A 75 20.97 6.30 -1.89
CA PRO A 75 22.23 6.13 -1.16
C PRO A 75 23.44 6.74 -1.87
N ARG A 76 23.39 6.87 -3.20
CA ARG A 76 24.51 7.31 -4.06
C ARG A 76 24.55 8.81 -4.31
N GLU A 77 23.44 9.51 -4.15
CA GLU A 77 23.36 10.96 -4.34
C GLU A 77 23.87 11.75 -3.12
N PRO A 78 24.46 12.95 -3.33
CA PRO A 78 24.83 13.87 -2.27
C PRO A 78 23.62 14.27 -1.41
N GLU A 79 23.82 14.53 -0.11
CA GLU A 79 22.72 14.81 0.84
C GLU A 79 21.78 15.92 0.39
N GLU A 80 22.33 16.97 -0.20
CA GLU A 80 21.61 18.13 -0.74
C GLU A 80 20.59 17.74 -1.82
N ARG A 81 20.89 16.71 -2.62
CA ARG A 81 20.07 16.25 -3.74
C ARG A 81 19.13 15.10 -3.39
N ARG A 82 19.39 14.38 -2.29
CA ARG A 82 18.55 13.24 -1.85
C ARG A 82 17.10 13.63 -1.66
N GLY A 83 16.84 14.77 -1.03
CA GLY A 83 15.47 15.28 -0.81
C GLY A 83 14.73 15.56 -2.11
N ALA A 84 15.40 16.17 -3.09
CA ALA A 84 14.82 16.45 -4.39
C ALA A 84 14.50 15.17 -5.17
N VAL A 85 15.36 14.15 -5.12
CA VAL A 85 15.10 12.84 -5.74
C VAL A 85 13.88 12.16 -5.13
N VAL A 86 13.79 12.14 -3.79
CA VAL A 86 12.62 11.58 -3.09
C VAL A 86 11.35 12.33 -3.48
N PHE A 87 11.39 13.66 -3.49
CA PHE A 87 10.24 14.49 -3.86
C PHE A 87 9.78 14.22 -5.29
N ASN A 88 10.70 14.14 -6.25
CA ASN A 88 10.37 13.85 -7.65
C ASN A 88 9.70 12.48 -7.82
N VAL A 89 10.23 11.46 -7.15
CA VAL A 89 9.66 10.10 -7.19
C VAL A 89 8.31 10.04 -6.47
N LEU A 90 8.14 10.83 -5.40
CA LEU A 90 6.85 10.98 -4.72
C LEU A 90 5.82 11.62 -5.64
N CYS A 91 6.16 12.72 -6.31
CA CYS A 91 5.30 13.39 -7.28
C CYS A 91 4.92 12.47 -8.44
N PHE A 92 5.87 11.68 -8.95
CA PHE A 92 5.59 10.68 -9.99
C PHE A 92 4.59 9.63 -9.53
N ASN A 93 4.81 9.02 -8.35
CA ASN A 93 3.90 8.03 -7.79
C ASN A 93 2.51 8.62 -7.51
N LEU A 94 2.44 9.84 -7.02
CA LEU A 94 1.19 10.55 -6.78
C LEU A 94 0.47 10.85 -8.10
N ALA A 95 1.17 11.29 -9.14
CA ALA A 95 0.59 11.56 -10.45
C ALA A 95 0.04 10.28 -11.12
N ILE A 96 0.77 9.17 -11.03
CA ILE A 96 0.30 7.87 -11.53
C ILE A 96 -0.90 7.38 -10.73
N GLY A 97 -0.83 7.46 -9.40
CA GLY A 97 -1.94 7.12 -8.52
C GLY A 97 -3.19 7.96 -8.81
N ALA A 98 -3.04 9.27 -8.99
CA ALA A 98 -4.09 10.19 -9.37
C ALA A 98 -4.66 9.85 -10.75
N THR A 99 -3.82 9.49 -11.71
CA THR A 99 -4.27 9.03 -13.04
C THR A 99 -5.14 7.78 -12.91
N ALA A 100 -4.73 6.79 -12.12
CA ALA A 100 -5.53 5.58 -11.88
C ALA A 100 -6.87 5.91 -11.20
N PHE A 101 -6.86 6.83 -10.22
CA PHE A 101 -8.08 7.32 -9.58
C PHE A 101 -9.01 8.01 -10.58
N LEU A 102 -8.51 8.93 -11.40
CA LEU A 102 -9.30 9.64 -12.41
C LEU A 102 -9.88 8.69 -13.46
N VAL A 103 -9.11 7.68 -13.89
CA VAL A 103 -9.61 6.64 -14.79
C VAL A 103 -10.78 5.88 -14.17
N LEU A 104 -10.68 5.46 -12.90
CA LEU A 104 -11.76 4.76 -12.22
C LEU A 104 -12.94 5.65 -11.85
N LEU A 105 -12.72 6.96 -11.69
CA LEU A 105 -13.76 7.96 -11.45
C LEU A 105 -14.59 8.21 -12.72
N PHE A 106 -13.95 8.42 -13.87
CA PHE A 106 -14.63 8.73 -15.13
C PHE A 106 -15.05 7.49 -15.93
N ARG A 107 -14.39 6.35 -15.73
CA ARG A 107 -14.66 5.09 -16.43
C ARG A 107 -14.83 3.93 -15.43
N PRO A 108 -15.81 3.99 -14.52
CA PRO A 108 -16.03 2.93 -13.55
C PRO A 108 -16.42 1.59 -14.22
N SER A 109 -16.94 1.64 -15.46
CA SER A 109 -17.25 0.47 -16.29
C SER A 109 -16.03 -0.38 -16.68
N LEU A 110 -14.80 0.14 -16.54
CA LEU A 110 -13.58 -0.66 -16.73
C LEU A 110 -13.56 -1.89 -15.82
N LEU A 111 -13.95 -1.70 -14.55
CA LEU A 111 -14.02 -2.80 -13.60
C LEU A 111 -15.08 -3.83 -14.01
N ALA A 112 -16.21 -3.37 -14.56
CA ALA A 112 -17.24 -4.28 -15.06
C ALA A 112 -16.77 -5.08 -16.28
N SER A 113 -15.98 -4.49 -17.19
CA SER A 113 -15.42 -5.22 -18.33
C SER A 113 -14.35 -6.23 -17.92
N LEU A 114 -13.61 -5.98 -16.84
CA LEU A 114 -12.56 -6.88 -16.35
C LEU A 114 -13.13 -8.10 -15.61
N PHE A 115 -14.19 -7.90 -14.82
CA PHE A 115 -14.77 -8.95 -13.97
C PHE A 115 -16.08 -9.54 -14.48
N GLY A 116 -16.70 -8.93 -15.50
CA GLY A 116 -18.01 -9.33 -16.00
C GLY A 116 -19.18 -9.02 -15.07
N SER A 117 -18.96 -8.33 -13.94
CA SER A 117 -19.99 -7.97 -12.96
C SER A 117 -20.02 -6.45 -12.71
N ARG A 118 -21.21 -5.90 -12.43
CA ARG A 118 -21.38 -4.46 -12.16
C ARG A 118 -21.26 -4.08 -10.68
N GLU A 119 -21.12 -5.08 -9.81
CA GLU A 119 -21.06 -4.89 -8.36
C GLU A 119 -19.89 -3.99 -7.94
N LEU A 120 -18.73 -4.15 -8.60
CA LEU A 120 -17.54 -3.38 -8.28
C LEU A 120 -17.59 -1.93 -8.82
N THR A 121 -18.47 -1.65 -9.78
CA THR A 121 -18.59 -0.33 -10.44
C THR A 121 -18.97 0.77 -9.45
N ALA A 122 -19.83 0.46 -8.47
CA ALA A 122 -20.23 1.40 -7.42
C ALA A 122 -19.05 1.81 -6.51
N TYR A 123 -18.08 0.92 -6.35
CA TYR A 123 -16.90 1.13 -5.50
C TYR A 123 -15.68 1.65 -6.29
N ALA A 124 -15.79 1.82 -7.61
CA ALA A 124 -14.65 2.17 -8.46
C ALA A 124 -13.89 3.44 -8.02
N PRO A 125 -14.56 4.56 -7.66
CA PRO A 125 -13.86 5.75 -7.17
C PRO A 125 -13.10 5.47 -5.85
N LEU A 126 -13.69 4.70 -4.95
CA LEU A 126 -13.07 4.32 -3.67
C LEU A 126 -11.84 3.43 -3.91
N VAL A 127 -11.93 2.45 -4.83
CA VAL A 127 -10.80 1.61 -5.23
C VAL A 127 -9.68 2.45 -5.82
N GLY A 128 -10.00 3.41 -6.69
CA GLY A 128 -9.02 4.34 -7.25
C GLY A 128 -8.32 5.19 -6.19
N LEU A 129 -9.06 5.67 -5.21
CA LEU A 129 -8.53 6.43 -4.09
C LEU A 129 -7.58 5.57 -3.23
N VAL A 130 -7.95 4.31 -2.96
CA VAL A 130 -7.08 3.34 -2.28
C VAL A 130 -5.78 3.13 -3.07
N ILE A 131 -5.86 2.91 -4.39
CA ILE A 131 -4.67 2.75 -5.25
C ILE A 131 -3.76 3.98 -5.16
N MET A 132 -4.33 5.18 -5.28
CA MET A 132 -3.58 6.44 -5.24
C MET A 132 -2.79 6.59 -3.92
N PHE A 133 -3.47 6.41 -2.79
CA PHE A 133 -2.82 6.54 -1.48
C PHE A 133 -1.82 5.42 -1.22
N TRP A 134 -2.14 4.18 -1.58
CA TRP A 134 -1.27 3.04 -1.28
C TRP A 134 -0.02 3.01 -2.15
N ILE A 135 -0.09 3.39 -3.42
CA ILE A 135 1.13 3.55 -4.27
C ILE A 135 2.06 4.58 -3.65
N THR A 136 1.49 5.72 -3.22
CA THR A 136 2.26 6.80 -2.59
C THR A 136 2.86 6.35 -1.25
N ALA A 137 2.08 5.68 -0.41
CA ALA A 137 2.53 5.17 0.89
C ALA A 137 3.62 4.09 0.74
N LEU A 138 3.49 3.20 -0.25
CA LEU A 138 4.50 2.20 -0.56
C LEU A 138 5.84 2.83 -0.92
N PHE A 139 5.82 3.93 -1.68
CA PHE A 139 7.03 4.67 -1.98
C PHE A 139 7.64 5.34 -0.75
N LEU A 140 6.84 5.91 0.15
CA LEU A 140 7.34 6.50 1.40
C LEU A 140 8.05 5.47 2.28
N GLU A 141 7.56 4.24 2.34
CA GLU A 141 8.25 3.12 2.97
C GLU A 141 9.62 2.88 2.31
N ILE A 142 9.67 2.74 0.99
CA ILE A 142 10.91 2.51 0.24
C ILE A 142 11.91 3.65 0.48
N ALA A 143 11.46 4.90 0.43
CA ALA A 143 12.30 6.07 0.66
C ALA A 143 12.88 6.10 2.08
N ALA A 144 12.07 5.76 3.09
CA ALA A 144 12.53 5.69 4.48
C ALA A 144 13.57 4.58 4.69
N ILE A 145 13.38 3.42 4.06
CA ILE A 145 14.36 2.32 4.09
C ILE A 145 15.67 2.75 3.39
N ALA A 146 15.57 3.38 2.21
CA ALA A 146 16.72 3.84 1.44
C ALA A 146 17.52 4.95 2.15
N ARG A 147 16.88 5.74 3.03
CA ARG A 147 17.54 6.74 3.90
C ARG A 147 18.06 6.16 5.23
N HIS A 148 18.00 4.84 5.43
CA HIS A 148 18.36 4.16 6.67
C HIS A 148 17.55 4.58 7.93
N GLU A 149 16.38 5.18 7.72
CA GLU A 149 15.48 5.63 8.78
C GLU A 149 14.48 4.54 9.16
N ALA A 150 14.97 3.48 9.80
CA ALA A 150 14.19 2.29 10.15
C ALA A 150 12.89 2.60 10.94
N LYS A 151 12.90 3.63 11.79
CA LYS A 151 11.71 4.06 12.54
C LYS A 151 10.59 4.57 11.63
N LEU A 152 10.91 5.42 10.65
CA LEU A 152 9.91 5.94 9.71
C LEU A 152 9.43 4.84 8.77
N ALA A 153 10.33 3.97 8.30
CA ALA A 153 9.95 2.82 7.50
C ALA A 153 8.95 1.92 8.24
N THR A 154 9.22 1.61 9.50
CA THR A 154 8.30 0.84 10.35
C THR A 154 6.97 1.54 10.58
N LEU A 155 6.97 2.87 10.78
CA LEU A 155 5.73 3.64 10.87
C LEU A 155 4.90 3.49 9.59
N PHE A 156 5.51 3.62 8.41
CA PHE A 156 4.81 3.45 7.14
C PHE A 156 4.30 2.02 6.93
N ILE A 157 5.09 1.00 7.27
CA ILE A 157 4.67 -0.42 7.21
C ILE A 157 3.43 -0.64 8.09
N ILE A 158 3.49 -0.19 9.35
CA ILE A 158 2.40 -0.36 10.31
C ILE A 158 1.18 0.44 9.85
N ALA A 159 1.36 1.69 9.43
CA ALA A 159 0.27 2.54 8.95
C ALA A 159 -0.43 1.92 7.73
N ALA A 160 0.33 1.46 6.73
CA ALA A 160 -0.24 0.79 5.55
C ALA A 160 -1.00 -0.48 5.93
N GLN A 161 -0.45 -1.28 6.85
CA GLN A 161 -1.12 -2.49 7.33
C GLN A 161 -2.39 -2.17 8.13
N LEU A 162 -2.37 -1.13 8.96
CA LEU A 162 -3.54 -0.66 9.68
C LEU A 162 -4.61 -0.15 8.72
N SER A 163 -4.24 0.67 7.73
CA SER A 163 -5.18 1.13 6.69
C SER A 163 -5.85 -0.04 5.96
N LYS A 164 -5.07 -1.07 5.60
CA LYS A 164 -5.63 -2.31 5.04
C LYS A 164 -6.59 -3.00 6.01
N THR A 165 -6.19 -3.14 7.26
CA THR A 165 -7.02 -3.79 8.29
C THR A 165 -8.33 -3.03 8.51
N LEU A 166 -8.27 -1.70 8.60
CA LEU A 166 -9.42 -0.81 8.74
C LEU A 166 -10.38 -0.92 7.56
N LEU A 167 -9.87 -0.89 6.32
CA LEU A 167 -10.68 -1.11 5.11
C LEU A 167 -11.41 -2.45 5.15
N LEU A 168 -10.72 -3.50 5.61
CA LEU A 168 -11.28 -4.86 5.68
C LEU A 168 -12.32 -5.02 6.78
N VAL A 169 -12.08 -4.44 7.95
CA VAL A 169 -13.04 -4.43 9.05
C VAL A 169 -14.25 -3.57 8.71
N ALA A 170 -14.04 -2.41 8.07
CA ALA A 170 -15.13 -1.55 7.62
C ALA A 170 -16.02 -2.26 6.59
N ALA A 171 -15.44 -2.99 5.63
CA ALA A 171 -16.21 -3.84 4.74
C ALA A 171 -16.98 -4.91 5.52
N ALA A 172 -16.33 -5.64 6.43
CA ALA A 172 -16.99 -6.67 7.23
C ALA A 172 -18.17 -6.14 8.07
N ILE A 173 -18.04 -4.94 8.64
CA ILE A 173 -19.10 -4.31 9.44
C ILE A 173 -20.21 -3.78 8.52
N ALA A 174 -19.88 -3.01 7.48
CA ALA A 174 -20.87 -2.45 6.57
C ALA A 174 -21.77 -3.52 5.95
N PHE A 175 -21.20 -4.66 5.56
CA PHE A 175 -21.95 -5.77 4.97
C PHE A 175 -22.53 -6.73 6.01
N GLY A 176 -21.85 -6.93 7.15
CA GLY A 176 -22.40 -7.70 8.28
C GLY A 176 -23.66 -7.09 8.90
N THR A 177 -23.77 -5.75 8.88
CA THR A 177 -24.93 -5.02 9.42
C THR A 177 -26.17 -5.14 8.53
N VAL A 178 -26.00 -5.32 7.21
CA VAL A 178 -27.12 -5.55 6.28
C VAL A 178 -27.85 -6.85 6.63
N ARG A 179 -27.13 -7.86 7.14
CA ARG A 179 -27.69 -9.14 7.55
C ARG A 179 -28.30 -9.16 8.96
N SER A 180 -28.01 -8.18 9.81
CA SER A 180 -28.65 -8.05 11.13
C SER A 180 -29.97 -7.28 11.10
N LEU A 181 -30.33 -6.71 9.94
CA LEU A 181 -31.56 -5.96 9.71
C LEU A 181 -32.66 -6.79 9.01
N VAL A 182 -32.39 -8.06 8.66
CA VAL A 182 -33.34 -8.98 8.01
C VAL A 182 -33.47 -10.26 8.84
#